data_AF-A0A9P3PUR8-F1
#
_entry.id   AF-A0A9P3PUR8-F1
#
_cell.length_a   1.000
_cell.length_b   1.000
_cell.length_c   1.000
_cell.angle_alpha   90.00
_cell.angle_beta   90.00
_cell.angle_gamma   90.00
#
_symmetry.space_group_name_H-M   'P 1'
#
loop_
_entity.id
_entity.type
_entity.pdbx_description
1 polymer ?
#
loop_
_entity_poly.entity_id
_entity_poly.type
_entity_poly.pdbx_seq_one_letter_code
_entity_poly.pdbx_strand_id
1 'polypeptide(L)'
;MLGYGMSKTWAMFLTFLLSASIHELVMVIVTQKFRFYLFVLQLVQIPLILVSRIPMVKRNKLLGNIVFWLGLYAGFPLLCVAYVAY
;
A
#
# COMPACT_ATOMS: atom_id res chain seq x y z
N MET A 1 -18.55 -5.25 -24.88
CA MET A 1 -17.31 -4.93 -24.14
C MET A 1 -17.44 -5.59 -22.78
N LEU A 2 -16.59 -6.58 -22.48
CA LEU A 2 -16.77 -7.55 -21.39
C LEU A 2 -17.16 -6.90 -20.06
N GLY A 3 -18.43 -7.07 -19.68
CA GLY A 3 -18.95 -6.76 -18.37
C GLY A 3 -18.57 -7.85 -17.38
N TYR A 4 -17.35 -7.79 -16.83
CA TYR A 4 -17.09 -8.41 -15.54
C TYR A 4 -17.42 -7.37 -14.47
N GLY A 5 -18.54 -7.57 -13.79
CA GLY A 5 -19.04 -6.73 -12.69
C GLY A 5 -18.16 -6.77 -11.43
N MET A 6 -16.85 -6.67 -11.58
CA MET A 6 -15.97 -6.43 -10.45
C MET A 6 -16.07 -4.96 -10.06
N SER A 7 -16.54 -4.71 -8.84
CA SER A 7 -16.46 -3.38 -8.25
C SER A 7 -15.02 -2.87 -8.38
N LYS A 8 -14.84 -1.60 -8.77
CA LYS A 8 -13.51 -0.98 -8.97
C LYS A 8 -12.60 -1.19 -7.75
N THR A 9 -13.20 -1.30 -6.57
CA THR A 9 -12.52 -1.63 -5.31
C THR A 9 -11.92 -3.04 -5.30
N TRP A 10 -12.64 -4.05 -5.81
CA TRP A 10 -12.14 -5.43 -5.92
C TRP A 10 -11.02 -5.56 -6.94
N ALA A 11 -11.11 -4.85 -8.07
CA ALA A 11 -10.03 -4.81 -9.05
C ALA A 11 -8.75 -4.21 -8.44
N MET A 12 -8.88 -3.06 -7.77
CA MET A 12 -7.77 -2.43 -7.06
C MET A 12 -7.17 -3.37 -6.01
N PHE A 13 -8.00 -4.00 -5.18
CA PHE A 13 -7.55 -4.93 -4.16
C PHE A 13 -6.75 -6.10 -4.74
N LEU A 14 -7.26 -6.76 -5.78
CA LEU A 14 -6.57 -7.89 -6.41
C LEU A 14 -5.23 -7.49 -7.05
N THR A 15 -5.18 -6.34 -7.73
CA THR A 15 -3.92 -5.84 -8.29
C THR A 15 -2.91 -5.51 -7.20
N PHE A 16 -3.34 -4.89 -6.11
CA PHE A 16 -2.47 -4.60 -4.96
C PHE A 16 -1.98 -5.87 -4.25
N LEU A 17 -2.86 -6.85 -4.07
CA LEU A 17 -2.52 -8.12 -3.45
C LEU A 17 -1.47 -8.88 -4.27
N LEU A 18 -1.64 -8.95 -5.59
CA LEU A 18 -0.65 -9.56 -6.48
C LEU A 18 0.69 -8.81 -6.42
N SER A 19 0.65 -7.48 -6.46
CA SER A 19 1.86 -6.64 -6.34
C SER A 19 2.60 -6.88 -5.02
N ALA A 20 1.86 -6.98 -3.91
CA ALA A 20 2.43 -7.20 -2.58
C ALA A 20 3.10 -8.57 -2.46
N SER A 21 2.48 -9.63 -3.00
CA SER A 21 3.06 -10.97 -3.03
C SER A 21 4.39 -11.02 -3.79
N ILE A 22 4.50 -10.28 -4.92
CA ILE A 22 5.75 -10.22 -5.70
C ILE A 22 6.83 -9.48 -4.92
N HIS A 23 6.51 -8.37 -4.25
CA HIS A 23 7.49 -7.63 -3.45
C HIS A 23 8.00 -8.44 -2.27
N GLU A 24 7.11 -9.17 -1.60
CA GLU A 24 7.52 -10.10 -0.57
C GLU A 24 8.41 -11.21 -1.12
N LEU A 25 8.06 -11.82 -2.26
CA LEU A 25 8.89 -12.84 -2.90
C LEU A 25 10.32 -12.32 -3.18
N VAL A 26 10.44 -11.10 -3.71
CA VAL A 26 11.74 -10.46 -3.96
C VAL A 26 12.55 -10.32 -2.66
N MET A 27 11.91 -9.87 -1.58
CA MET A 27 12.63 -9.72 -0.31
C MET A 27 12.98 -11.05 0.33
N VAL A 28 12.11 -12.07 0.23
CA VAL A 28 12.41 -13.42 0.68
C VAL A 28 13.61 -13.98 -0.08
N ILE A 29 13.71 -13.73 -1.38
CA ILE A 29 14.87 -14.13 -2.18
C ILE A 29 16.14 -13.41 -1.70
N VAL A 30 16.08 -12.10 -1.47
CA VAL A 30 17.25 -11.29 -1.08
C VAL A 30 17.69 -11.57 0.36
N THR A 31 16.76 -11.69 1.30
CA THR A 31 17.06 -11.86 2.74
C THR A 31 17.04 -13.31 3.20
N GLN A 32 16.59 -14.25 2.35
CA GLN A 32 16.43 -15.67 2.67
C GLN A 32 15.60 -15.93 3.95
N LYS A 33 14.73 -14.98 4.32
CA LYS A 33 13.91 -14.98 5.54
C LYS A 33 12.49 -14.60 5.18
N PHE A 34 11.51 -15.31 5.73
CA PHE A 34 10.09 -15.00 5.54
C PHE A 34 9.62 -14.05 6.65
N ARG A 35 9.25 -12.81 6.30
CA ARG A 35 8.97 -11.77 7.31
C ARG A 35 7.70 -10.93 7.11
N PHE A 36 6.99 -11.00 5.98
CA PHE A 36 5.67 -10.35 5.75
C PHE A 36 5.56 -8.83 6.01
N TYR A 37 6.61 -8.14 6.45
CA TYR A 37 6.55 -6.71 6.78
C TYR A 37 6.22 -5.83 5.56
N LEU A 38 6.81 -6.15 4.41
CA LEU A 38 6.57 -5.41 3.16
C LEU A 38 5.13 -5.61 2.65
N PHE A 39 4.60 -6.81 2.81
CA PHE A 39 3.24 -7.15 2.44
C PHE A 39 2.22 -6.31 3.23
N VAL A 40 2.37 -6.22 4.55
CA VAL A 40 1.48 -5.41 5.40
C VAL A 40 1.59 -3.92 5.09
N LEU A 41 2.81 -3.42 4.89
CA LEU A 41 3.05 -2.01 4.54
C LEU A 41 2.48 -1.62 3.17
N GLN A 42 2.45 -2.54 2.20
CA GLN A 42 1.80 -2.29 0.91
C GLN A 42 0.28 -2.32 1.01
N LEU A 43 -0.30 -3.17 1.86
CA LEU A 43 -1.74 -3.18 2.09
C LEU A 43 -2.26 -1.91 2.77
N VAL A 44 -1.44 -1.24 3.59
CA VAL A 44 -1.76 0.08 4.18
C VAL A 44 -2.00 1.17 3.12
N GLN A 45 -1.54 1.00 1.88
CA GLN A 45 -1.84 1.97 0.81
C GLN A 45 -3.33 1.98 0.45
N ILE A 46 -4.04 0.86 0.58
CA ILE A 46 -5.48 0.73 0.25
C ILE A 46 -6.36 1.65 1.13
N PRO A 47 -6.28 1.62 2.48
CA PRO A 47 -7.04 2.53 3.32
C PRO A 47 -6.64 4.00 3.07
N LEU A 48 -5.37 4.29 2.78
CA LEU A 48 -4.91 5.65 2.45
C LEU A 48 -5.60 6.18 1.18
N ILE A 49 -5.74 5.34 0.15
CA ILE A 49 -6.45 5.66 -1.10
C ILE A 49 -7.94 5.86 -0.84
N LEU A 50 -8.56 5.04 0.01
CA LEU A 50 -9.97 5.20 0.39
C LEU A 50 -10.21 6.52 1.13
N VAL A 51 -9.34 6.87 2.09
CA VAL A 51 -9.39 8.15 2.80
C VAL A 51 -9.24 9.33 1.84
N SER A 52 -8.33 9.24 0.87
CA SER A 52 -8.18 10.26 -0.18
C SER A 52 -9.41 10.41 -1.07
N ARG A 53 -10.25 9.38 -1.21
CA ARG A 53 -11.50 9.43 -1.98
C ARG A 53 -12.69 10.01 -1.21
N ILE A 54 -12.56 10.22 0.11
CA ILE A 54 -13.62 10.83 0.92
C ILE A 54 -13.88 12.26 0.43
N PRO A 55 -15.15 12.68 0.25
CA PRO A 55 -15.50 14.00 -0.30
C PRO A 55 -14.94 15.18 0.52
N MET A 56 -14.77 15.04 1.83
CA MET A 56 -14.08 16.02 2.68
C MET A 56 -12.61 16.24 2.26
N VAL A 57 -11.87 15.15 2.02
CA VAL A 57 -10.46 15.20 1.61
C VAL A 57 -10.35 15.65 0.15
N LYS A 58 -11.25 15.18 -0.71
CA LYS A 58 -11.31 15.58 -2.12
C LYS A 58 -11.60 17.07 -2.32
N ARG A 59 -12.38 17.68 -1.43
CA ARG A 59 -12.66 19.13 -1.43
C ARG A 59 -11.44 19.96 -1.03
N ASN A 60 -10.53 19.40 -0.24
CA ASN A 60 -9.33 20.10 0.23
C ASN A 60 -8.04 19.35 -0.15
N LYS A 61 -7.49 19.69 -1.33
CA LYS A 61 -6.28 19.06 -1.90
C LYS A 61 -5.07 19.12 -0.95
N LEU A 62 -4.99 20.14 -0.09
CA LEU A 62 -3.91 20.26 0.90
C LEU A 62 -3.94 19.14 1.94
N LEU A 63 -5.12 18.77 2.45
CA LEU A 63 -5.26 17.69 3.42
C LEU A 63 -4.90 16.33 2.81
N GLY A 64 -5.32 16.10 1.56
CA GLY A 64 -4.91 14.89 0.83
C GLY A 64 -3.39 14.81 0.65
N ASN A 65 -2.74 15.92 0.31
CA ASN A 65 -1.29 15.98 0.17
C ASN A 65 -0.59 15.73 1.52
N ILE A 66 -1.03 16.35 2.61
CA ILE A 66 -0.45 16.15 3.94
C ILE A 66 -0.54 14.68 4.37
N VAL A 67 -1.70 14.05 4.21
CA VAL A 67 -1.89 12.62 4.56
C VAL A 67 -1.01 11.72 3.69
N PHE A 68 -0.89 12.02 2.40
CA PHE A 68 0.00 11.29 1.49
C PHE A 68 1.47 11.41 1.92
N TRP A 69 1.96 12.63 2.15
CA TRP A 69 3.34 12.86 2.58
C TRP A 69 3.64 12.23 3.93
N LEU A 70 2.73 12.33 4.92
CA LEU A 70 2.90 11.66 6.21
C LEU A 70 2.95 10.14 6.07
N GLY A 71 2.08 9.54 5.25
CA GLY A 71 2.12 8.11 4.97
C GLY A 71 3.43 7.68 4.31
N LEU A 72 3.96 8.49 3.40
CA LEU A 72 5.21 8.24 2.70
C LEU A 72 6.43 8.37 3.63
N TYR A 73 6.43 9.41 4.48
CA TYR A 73 7.44 9.60 5.54
C TYR A 73 7.39 8.51 6.60
N ALA A 74 6.23 7.92 6.91
CA ALA A 74 6.14 6.82 7.86
C ALA A 74 6.52 5.48 7.23
N GLY A 75 6.11 5.23 5.98
CA GLY A 75 6.27 3.93 5.32
C GLY A 75 7.72 3.53 5.07
N PHE A 76 8.52 4.40 4.43
CA PHE A 76 9.90 4.05 4.07
C PHE A 76 10.83 3.84 5.28
N PRO A 77 10.81 4.67 6.33
CA PRO A 77 11.63 4.45 7.52
C PRO A 77 11.22 3.19 8.29
N LEU A 78 9.91 2.89 8.36
CA LEU A 78 9.42 1.71 9.05
C LEU A 78 9.83 0.42 8.32
N LEU A 79 9.87 0.45 6.98
CA LEU A 79 10.49 -0.59 6.17
C LEU A 79 11.98 -0.75 6.47
N CYS A 80 12.73 0.35 6.52
CA CYS A 80 14.15 0.34 6.86
C CYS A 80 14.39 -0.27 8.24
N VAL A 81 13.65 0.15 9.27
CA VAL A 81 13.78 -0.41 10.62
C VAL A 81 13.42 -1.89 10.65
N ALA A 82 12.33 -2.30 10.01
CA ALA A 82 11.87 -3.69 10.01
C ALA A 82 12.82 -4.66 9.29
N TYR A 83 13.59 -4.19 8.30
CA TYR A 83 14.53 -5.01 7.54
C TYR A 83 15.99 -4.90 7.96
N VAL A 84 16.41 -3.75 8.50
CA VAL A 84 17.81 -3.50 8.87
C VAL A 84 18.04 -3.70 10.36
N ALA A 85 17.09 -3.30 11.22
CA ALA A 85 17.26 -3.40 12.67
C ALA A 85 16.88 -4.77 13.23
N TYR A 86 15.97 -5.48 12.56
CA TYR A 86 15.51 -6.83 12.92
C TYR A 86 15.90 -7.81 11.85
#